data_AF-C5KA09-F1
#
_entry.id   AF-C5KA09-F1
#
_cell.length_a   1.000
_cell.length_b   1.000
_cell.length_c   1.000
_cell.angle_alpha   90.00
_cell.angle_beta   90.00
_cell.angle_gamma   90.00
#
_symmetry.space_group_name_H-M   'P 1'
#
loop_
_entity.id
_entity.type
_entity.pdbx_description
1 polymer ?
#
loop_
_entity_poly.entity_id
_entity_poly.type
_entity_poly.pdbx_seq_one_letter_code
_entity_poly.pdbx_strand_id
1 'polypeptide(L)' 'YLEHHVLIPGLINCHTHVAMTLLRGFADDLELMDWLDHYICPAEKRFLSKDYITLGTQMGVYEMLKT' A
#
# COMPACT_ATOMS: atom_id res chain seq x y z
N TYR A 1 -23.64 12.62 -19.64
CA TYR A 1 -22.34 11.95 -19.38
C TYR A 1 -22.38 10.82 -18.35
N LEU A 2 -23.42 10.67 -17.51
CA LEU A 2 -23.48 9.62 -16.48
C LEU A 2 -24.66 8.65 -16.64
N GLU A 3 -25.31 8.60 -17.81
CA GLU A 3 -26.55 7.82 -18.05
C GLU A 3 -26.39 6.30 -17.85
N HIS A 4 -25.15 5.79 -17.95
CA HIS A 4 -24.80 4.39 -17.71
C HIS A 4 -23.93 4.18 -16.45
N HIS A 5 -23.84 5.17 -15.56
CA HIS A 5 -23.04 5.07 -14.33
C HIS A 5 -23.92 4.78 -13.12
N VAL A 6 -23.39 4.00 -12.18
CA VAL A 6 -24.05 3.77 -10.88
C VAL A 6 -23.41 4.69 -9.86
N LEU A 7 -24.23 5.41 -9.09
CA LEU A 7 -23.79 6.11 -7.90
C LEU A 7 -23.93 5.18 -6.70
N ILE A 8 -22.81 4.92 -6.03
CA ILE A 8 -22.76 4.16 -4.77
C ILE A 8 -22.01 5.00 -3.71
N PRO A 9 -22.18 4.70 -2.42
CA PRO A 9 -21.29 5.22 -1.39
C PRO A 9 -19.83 4.87 -1.70
N GLY A 10 -18.90 5.75 -1.30
CA GLY A 10 -17.47 5.47 -1.39
C GLY A 10 -17.12 4.20 -0.62
N LEU A 11 -16.25 3.38 -1.19
CA LEU A 11 -15.78 2.16 -0.53
C LEU A 11 -14.93 2.51 0.69
N ILE A 12 -15.08 1.75 1.78
CA ILE A 12 -14.31 1.93 3.02
C ILE A 12 -13.32 0.78 3.14
N ASN A 13 -12.03 1.09 3.03
CA ASN A 13 -10.96 0.13 3.28
C ASN A 13 -10.62 0.08 4.78
N CYS A 14 -11.11 -0.94 5.49
CA CYS A 14 -11.03 -1.04 6.95
C CYS A 14 -9.67 -1.50 7.49
N HIS A 15 -8.71 -1.88 6.64
CA HIS A 15 -7.40 -2.35 7.09
C HIS A 15 -6.33 -2.02 6.05
N THR A 16 -5.27 -1.29 6.45
CA THR A 16 -4.22 -0.88 5.53
C THR A 16 -2.86 -0.74 6.20
N HIS A 17 -1.83 -0.95 5.38
CA HIS A 17 -0.45 -0.48 5.61
C HIS A 17 -0.06 0.42 4.42
N VAL A 18 -0.72 1.57 4.26
CA VAL A 18 -0.74 2.34 2.99
C VAL A 18 0.64 2.66 2.44
N ALA A 19 1.59 3.04 3.30
CA ALA A 19 2.96 3.39 2.87
C ALA A 19 3.73 2.21 2.25
N MET A 20 3.35 0.95 2.56
CA MET A 20 3.94 -0.25 1.96
C MET A 20 3.60 -0.40 0.46
N THR A 21 2.79 0.49 -0.12
CA THR A 21 2.64 0.59 -1.58
C THR A 21 3.99 0.70 -2.31
N LEU A 22 4.99 1.32 -1.66
CA LEU A 22 6.37 1.40 -2.18
C LEU A 22 7.14 0.07 -2.13
N LEU A 23 6.63 -0.94 -1.40
CA LEU A 23 7.19 -2.29 -1.29
C LEU A 23 6.37 -3.32 -2.09
N ARG A 24 5.53 -2.88 -3.01
CA ARG A 24 4.71 -3.77 -3.84
C ARG A 24 5.60 -4.73 -4.65
N GLY A 25 5.41 -6.03 -4.43
CA GLY A 25 6.17 -7.10 -5.10
C GLY A 25 7.65 -7.14 -4.73
N PHE A 26 8.02 -6.61 -3.55
CA PHE A 26 9.43 -6.49 -3.16
C PHE A 26 10.11 -7.83 -2.86
N ALA A 27 9.37 -8.80 -2.32
CA ALA A 27 9.87 -10.13 -1.97
C ALA A 27 8.71 -11.12 -1.93
N ASP A 28 8.28 -11.59 -3.11
CA ASP A 28 7.18 -12.56 -3.22
C ASP A 28 7.69 -14.01 -3.08
N ASP A 29 6.77 -14.97 -2.93
CA ASP A 29 7.04 -16.42 -2.93
C ASP A 29 7.92 -16.96 -1.78
N LEU A 30 7.80 -16.35 -0.59
CA LEU A 30 8.50 -16.77 0.63
C LEU A 30 7.53 -17.19 1.74
N GLU A 31 8.01 -18.01 2.67
CA GLU A 31 7.26 -18.26 3.90
C GLU A 31 7.19 -16.98 4.75
N LEU A 32 6.10 -16.84 5.52
CA LEU A 32 5.81 -15.60 6.26
C LEU A 32 6.97 -15.10 7.13
N MET A 33 7.59 -15.99 7.91
CA MET A 33 8.68 -15.60 8.81
C MET A 33 9.96 -15.25 8.05
N ASP A 34 10.23 -15.96 6.94
CA ASP A 34 11.36 -15.63 6.08
C ASP A 34 11.17 -14.25 5.43
N TRP A 35 9.98 -14.00 4.90
CA TRP A 35 9.57 -12.71 4.34
C TRP A 35 9.67 -11.56 5.35
N LEU A 36 9.15 -11.75 6.57
CA LEU A 36 9.19 -10.72 7.62
C LEU A 36 10.62 -10.45 8.08
N ASP A 37 11.32 -11.48 8.56
CA ASP A 37 12.56 -11.30 9.30
C ASP A 37 13.74 -10.92 8.38
N HIS A 38 13.76 -11.44 7.15
CA HIS A 38 14.88 -11.24 6.23
C HIS A 38 14.64 -10.16 5.17
N TYR A 39 13.39 -9.78 4.89
CA TYR A 39 13.08 -8.81 3.82
C TYR A 39 12.35 -7.57 4.33
N ILE A 40 11.15 -7.73 4.91
CA ILE A 40 10.30 -6.58 5.26
C ILE A 40 10.84 -5.81 6.45
N CYS A 41 11.08 -6.47 7.59
CA CYS A 41 11.60 -5.80 8.78
C CYS A 41 12.94 -5.11 8.52
N PRO A 42 13.90 -5.71 7.77
CA PRO A 42 15.11 -5.00 7.36
C PRO A 42 14.86 -3.82 6.42
N ALA A 43 13.98 -3.96 5.42
CA ALA A 43 13.64 -2.88 4.50
C ALA A 43 12.99 -1.70 5.23
N GLU A 44 12.04 -1.97 6.12
CA GLU A 44 11.42 -0.98 6.98
C GLU A 44 12.47 -0.24 7.82
N LYS A 45 13.35 -0.95 8.53
CA LYS A 45 14.44 -0.33 9.32
C LYS A 45 15.34 0.57 8.48
N ARG A 46 15.56 0.22 7.21
CA ARG A 46 16.44 0.97 6.30
C ARG A 46 15.76 2.20 5.68
N PHE A 47 14.48 2.10 5.31
CA PHE A 47 13.80 3.10 4.48
C PHE A 47 12.79 3.95 5.24
N LEU A 48 12.29 3.51 6.39
CA LEU A 48 11.30 4.25 7.17
C LEU A 48 11.82 5.64 7.52
N SER A 49 11.13 6.62 6.97
CA SER A 49 11.34 8.04 7.21
C SER A 49 10.03 8.77 6.96
N LYS A 50 9.94 10.02 7.42
CA LYS A 50 8.77 10.87 7.17
C LYS A 50 8.49 11.01 5.67
N ASP A 51 9.53 11.19 4.87
CA ASP A 51 9.39 11.38 3.42
C ASP A 51 8.93 10.09 2.74
N TYR A 52 9.47 8.94 3.14
CA TYR A 52 9.03 7.62 2.65
C TYR A 52 7.55 7.36 2.94
N ILE A 53 7.11 7.62 4.17
CA ILE A 53 5.71 7.47 4.57
C ILE A 53 4.81 8.43 3.79
N THR A 54 5.23 9.68 3.63
CA THR A 54 4.46 10.71 2.91
C THR A 54 4.24 10.29 1.46
N LEU A 55 5.31 9.94 0.75
CA LEU A 55 5.25 9.52 -0.65
C LEU A 55 4.43 8.25 -0.82
N GLY A 56 4.71 7.20 -0.03
CA GLY A 56 4.01 5.93 -0.14
C GLY A 56 2.52 6.03 0.19
N THR A 57 2.17 6.86 1.17
CA THR A 57 0.76 7.12 1.51
C THR A 57 0.05 7.88 0.40
N GLN A 58 0.67 8.90 -0.18
CA GLN A 58 0.10 9.64 -1.32
C GLN A 58 -0.15 8.71 -2.52
N MET A 59 0.80 7.83 -2.82
CA MET A 59 0.64 6.83 -3.89
C MET A 59 -0.52 5.87 -3.60
N GLY A 60 -0.59 5.30 -2.39
CA GLY A 60 -1.67 4.40 -2.01
C GLY A 60 -3.05 5.08 -2.00
N VAL A 61 -3.14 6.34 -1.57
CA VAL A 61 -4.39 7.12 -1.63
C VAL A 61 -4.80 7.40 -3.08
N TYR A 62 -3.86 7.74 -3.96
CA TYR A 62 -4.17 7.93 -5.37
C TYR A 62 -4.73 6.65 -6.01
N GLU A 63 -4.17 5.49 -5.65
CA GLU A 63 -4.69 4.19 -6.07
C GLU A 63 -6.12 3.95 -5.58
N MET A 64 -6.42 4.23 -4.31
CA MET A 64 -7.78 4.10 -3.74
C MET A 64 -8.81 5.06 -4.35
N LEU A 65 -8.39 6.19 -4.91
CA LEU A 65 -9.30 7.15 -5.56
C LEU A 65 -9.59 6.81 -7.03
N LYS A 66 -8.68 6.09 -7.69
CA LYS A 66 -8.81 5.72 -9.10
C LYS A 66 -9.70 4.49 -9.31
N THR A 67 -9.82 3.64 -8.29
CA THR A 67 -10.61 2.39 -8.31
C THR A 67 -12.11 2.62 -8.43
#